data_AF-A0A9R0SUK3-F1
#
_entry.id   AF-A0A9R0SUK3-F1
#
_cell.length_a   1.000
_cell.length_b   1.000
_cell.length_c   1.000
_cell.angle_alpha   90.00
_cell.angle_beta   90.00
_cell.angle_gamma   90.00
#
_symmetry.space_group_name_H-M   'P 1'
#
loop_
_entity.id
_entity.type
_entity.pdbx_description
1 polymer ?
#
loop_
_entity_poly.entity_id
_entity_poly.type
_entity_poly.pdbx_seq_one_letter_code
_entity_poly.pdbx_strand_id
1 'polypeptide(L)'
;MPPLPRLLHRHLSVPLARRLTPCHPWQPAADAFLRRGLASSSAAAAAAAAAGREKSSRKTLGYLVGVAVAMVGASYAAVPLYRRFCQATGYGGTVQRRESVEEKISRHARVGTTPSREIVIQFNADVADGMPWKFIPTQREVKVKPGESALAFYTAENRSSAPITGVSTYNVAPMKV
;
A
#
# COMPACT_ATOMS: atom_id res chain seq x y z
N MET A 1 -1.03 -70.38 31.91
CA MET A 1 -2.15 -71.29 31.56
C MET A 1 -3.42 -70.45 31.38
N PRO A 2 -4.27 -70.76 30.38
CA PRO A 2 -5.32 -69.92 29.77
C PRO A 2 -6.72 -70.16 30.43
N PRO A 3 -7.91 -69.74 29.90
CA PRO A 3 -8.23 -69.08 28.62
C PRO A 3 -9.25 -67.90 28.63
N LEU A 4 -9.38 -67.28 27.45
CA LEU A 4 -10.37 -66.29 27.00
C LEU A 4 -11.84 -66.76 27.08
N PRO A 5 -12.80 -65.83 26.93
CA PRO A 5 -13.71 -65.96 25.79
C PRO A 5 -13.89 -64.71 24.91
N ARG A 6 -14.10 -65.03 23.64
CA ARG A 6 -14.42 -64.21 22.45
C ARG A 6 -15.81 -63.55 22.53
N LEU A 7 -16.01 -62.63 21.58
CA LEU A 7 -17.25 -62.09 20.97
C LEU A 7 -17.46 -60.62 21.38
N LEU A 8 -17.76 -59.66 20.50
CA LEU A 8 -18.23 -59.72 19.12
C LEU A 8 -17.97 -58.34 18.48
N HIS A 9 -17.52 -58.35 17.23
CA HIS A 9 -17.41 -57.19 16.36
C HIS A 9 -18.69 -56.33 16.41
N ARG A 10 -18.55 -55.06 16.80
CA ARG A 10 -19.47 -54.01 16.39
C ARG A 10 -18.70 -52.93 15.64
N HIS A 11 -18.70 -53.10 14.32
CA HIS A 11 -18.44 -52.04 13.37
C HIS A 11 -19.40 -50.88 13.67
N LEU A 12 -18.91 -49.81 14.30
CA LEU A 12 -19.55 -48.51 14.18
C LEU A 12 -18.96 -47.82 12.95
N SER A 13 -19.64 -48.07 11.84
CA SER A 13 -19.58 -47.29 10.61
C SER A 13 -19.88 -45.84 10.95
N VAL A 14 -18.86 -44.98 11.05
CA VAL A 14 -19.05 -43.54 11.10
C VAL A 14 -19.46 -43.10 9.69
N PRO A 15 -20.69 -42.60 9.47
CA PRO A 15 -21.11 -42.18 8.14
C PRO A 15 -20.33 -40.93 7.74
N LEU A 16 -19.47 -41.13 6.75
CA LEU A 16 -18.83 -40.14 5.91
C LEU A 16 -19.93 -39.37 5.16
N ALA A 17 -20.46 -38.32 5.78
CA ALA A 17 -21.39 -37.39 5.12
C ALA A 17 -21.23 -35.98 5.70
N ARG A 18 -19.99 -35.45 5.67
CA ARG A 18 -19.80 -34.00 5.69
C ARG A 18 -20.39 -33.46 4.40
N ARG A 19 -21.62 -32.95 4.51
CA ARG A 19 -22.27 -32.16 3.48
C ARG A 19 -21.29 -31.08 3.03
N LEU A 20 -20.89 -31.18 1.76
CA LEU A 20 -20.31 -30.08 1.00
C LEU A 20 -21.36 -28.95 1.00
N THR A 21 -21.24 -28.01 1.93
CA THR A 21 -21.77 -26.66 1.72
C THR A 21 -21.06 -26.13 0.48
N PRO A 22 -21.79 -25.77 -0.60
CA PRO A 22 -21.18 -24.94 -1.61
C PRO A 22 -20.82 -23.62 -0.91
N CYS A 23 -19.52 -23.33 -0.82
CA CYS A 23 -19.04 -21.98 -0.63
C CYS A 23 -19.61 -21.19 -1.81
N HIS A 24 -20.74 -20.53 -1.57
CA HIS A 24 -21.33 -19.64 -2.55
C HIS A 24 -20.28 -18.56 -2.85
N PRO A 25 -19.96 -18.32 -4.13
CA PRO A 25 -18.93 -17.36 -4.50
C PRO A 25 -19.37 -15.99 -3.99
N TRP A 26 -18.41 -15.33 -3.35
CA TRP A 26 -18.39 -13.91 -3.08
C TRP A 26 -18.81 -13.17 -4.36
N GLN A 27 -20.06 -12.75 -4.44
CA GLN A 27 -20.59 -11.97 -5.55
C GLN A 27 -19.86 -10.63 -5.57
N PRO A 28 -19.25 -10.22 -6.69
CA PRO A 28 -18.70 -8.89 -6.78
C PRO A 28 -19.87 -7.89 -6.74
N ALA A 29 -19.88 -7.02 -5.74
CA ALA A 29 -20.71 -5.82 -5.67
C ALA A 29 -20.39 -4.79 -6.79
N ALA A 30 -19.80 -5.23 -7.90
CA ALA A 30 -19.45 -4.42 -9.05
C ALA A 30 -20.67 -4.14 -9.96
N ASP A 31 -21.62 -5.07 -10.06
CA ASP A 31 -22.76 -4.94 -10.98
C ASP A 31 -23.80 -3.92 -10.49
N ALA A 32 -23.93 -3.73 -9.17
CA ALA A 32 -24.81 -2.71 -8.59
C ALA A 32 -24.27 -1.28 -8.81
N PHE A 33 -22.94 -1.13 -8.85
CA PHE A 33 -22.29 0.17 -9.09
C PHE A 33 -22.39 0.58 -10.56
N LEU A 34 -22.26 -0.37 -11.50
CA LEU A 34 -22.45 -0.11 -12.93
C LEU A 34 -23.89 0.29 -13.28
N ARG A 35 -24.91 -0.33 -12.66
CA ARG A 35 -26.32 0.05 -12.87
C ARG A 35 -26.71 1.39 -12.25
N ARG A 36 -26.12 1.78 -11.10
CA ARG A 36 -26.31 3.13 -10.52
C ARG A 36 -25.53 4.22 -11.26
N GLY A 37 -24.38 3.89 -11.86
CA GLY A 37 -23.60 4.82 -12.68
C GLY A 37 -24.35 5.26 -13.95
N LEU A 38 -25.05 4.35 -14.62
CA LEU A 38 -25.85 4.65 -15.82
C LEU A 38 -27.08 5.54 -15.52
N ALA A 39 -27.70 5.40 -14.34
CA ALA A 39 -28.82 6.25 -13.92
C ALA A 39 -28.37 7.67 -13.48
N SER A 40 -27.15 7.83 -12.96
CA SER A 40 -26.60 9.16 -12.63
C SER A 40 -26.12 9.92 -13.88
N SER A 41 -25.62 9.21 -14.89
CA SER A 41 -25.20 9.84 -16.15
C SER A 41 -26.38 10.37 -16.97
N SER A 42 -27.56 9.76 -16.88
CA SER A 42 -28.74 10.27 -17.61
C SER A 42 -29.27 11.58 -17.04
N ALA A 43 -29.14 11.83 -15.72
CA ALA A 43 -29.50 13.11 -15.11
C ALA A 43 -28.52 14.23 -15.51
N ALA A 44 -27.22 13.93 -15.55
CA ALA A 44 -26.20 14.87 -16.01
C ALA A 44 -26.29 15.16 -17.52
N ALA A 45 -26.61 14.14 -18.33
CA ALA A 45 -26.83 14.29 -19.77
C ALA A 45 -28.14 15.01 -20.10
N ALA A 46 -29.21 14.79 -19.33
CA ALA A 46 -30.49 15.49 -19.48
C ALA A 46 -30.38 16.98 -19.13
N ALA A 47 -29.57 17.34 -18.14
CA ALA A 47 -29.25 18.74 -17.83
C ALA A 47 -28.45 19.43 -18.94
N ALA A 48 -27.62 18.68 -19.68
CA ALA A 48 -26.83 19.22 -20.79
C ALA A 48 -27.68 19.49 -22.06
N ALA A 49 -28.74 18.73 -22.30
CA ALA A 49 -29.57 18.84 -23.51
C ALA A 49 -30.53 20.05 -23.51
N ALA A 50 -30.86 20.62 -22.35
CA ALA A 50 -31.85 21.69 -22.23
C ALA A 50 -31.30 23.12 -22.47
N ALA A 51 -29.99 23.30 -22.58
CA ALA A 51 -29.35 24.62 -22.48
C ALA A 51 -29.03 25.30 -23.83
N GLY A 52 -29.79 25.01 -24.90
CA GLY A 52 -29.47 25.49 -26.23
C GLY A 52 -30.67 25.89 -27.08
N ARG A 53 -31.34 27.02 -26.78
CA ARG A 53 -32.19 27.68 -27.76
C ARG A 53 -31.87 29.17 -27.91
N GLU A 54 -31.15 29.43 -28.99
CA GLU A 54 -31.01 30.65 -29.79
C GLU A 54 -30.47 31.94 -29.12
N LYS A 55 -29.26 32.32 -29.55
CA LYS A 55 -28.62 33.66 -29.50
C LYS A 55 -28.07 34.15 -28.15
N SER A 56 -28.65 33.84 -26.99
CA SER A 56 -27.95 33.92 -25.68
C SER A 56 -27.05 32.69 -25.44
N SER A 57 -27.24 31.65 -26.25
CA SER A 57 -26.58 30.35 -26.14
C SER A 57 -25.08 30.33 -26.42
N ARG A 58 -24.47 31.33 -27.09
CA ARG A 58 -23.00 31.27 -27.33
C ARG A 58 -22.19 31.50 -26.06
N LYS A 59 -22.64 32.41 -25.18
CA LYS A 59 -22.02 32.62 -23.87
C LYS A 59 -22.25 31.40 -22.98
N THR A 60 -23.48 30.90 -22.93
CA THR A 60 -23.84 29.69 -22.18
C THR A 60 -23.07 28.45 -22.66
N LEU A 61 -22.91 28.27 -23.99
CA LEU A 61 -22.10 27.21 -24.58
C LEU A 61 -20.62 27.36 -24.20
N GLY A 62 -20.09 28.59 -24.21
CA GLY A 62 -18.74 28.88 -23.73
C GLY A 62 -18.54 28.51 -22.26
N TYR A 63 -19.52 28.83 -21.39
CA TYR A 63 -19.50 28.42 -19.99
C TYR A 63 -19.58 26.91 -19.82
N LEU A 64 -20.46 26.22 -20.56
CA LEU A 64 -20.61 24.76 -20.48
C LEU A 64 -19.35 24.03 -20.96
N VAL A 65 -18.75 24.46 -22.08
CA VAL A 65 -17.48 23.93 -22.57
C VAL A 65 -16.35 24.23 -21.59
N GLY A 66 -16.30 25.44 -21.03
CA GLY A 66 -15.33 25.82 -20.01
C GLY A 66 -15.40 24.94 -18.77
N VAL A 67 -16.61 24.67 -18.26
CA VAL A 67 -16.83 23.76 -17.11
C VAL A 67 -16.42 22.33 -17.46
N ALA A 68 -16.77 21.84 -18.66
CA ALA A 68 -16.40 20.50 -19.10
C ALA A 68 -14.86 20.34 -19.19
N VAL A 69 -14.17 21.31 -19.79
CA VAL A 69 -12.69 21.31 -19.86
C VAL A 69 -12.08 21.44 -18.47
N ALA A 70 -12.65 22.26 -17.58
CA ALA A 70 -12.17 22.38 -16.21
C ALA A 70 -12.32 21.07 -15.42
N MET A 71 -13.42 20.33 -15.58
CA MET A 71 -13.63 19.03 -14.93
C MET A 71 -12.63 17.97 -15.43
N VAL A 72 -12.38 17.91 -16.73
CA VAL A 72 -11.38 17.01 -17.31
C VAL A 72 -9.97 17.41 -16.87
N GLY A 73 -9.67 18.71 -16.90
CA GLY A 73 -8.41 19.28 -16.43
C GLY A 73 -8.14 18.99 -14.95
N ALA A 74 -9.15 19.16 -14.09
CA ALA A 74 -9.06 18.84 -12.66
C ALA A 74 -8.82 17.35 -12.41
N SER A 75 -9.51 16.48 -13.16
CA SER A 75 -9.33 15.02 -13.05
C SER A 75 -7.92 14.59 -13.44
N TYR A 76 -7.37 15.17 -14.50
CA TYR A 76 -5.99 14.90 -14.93
C TYR A 76 -4.94 15.53 -13.99
N ALA A 77 -5.20 16.73 -13.47
CA ALA A 77 -4.29 17.46 -12.58
C ALA A 77 -4.27 16.92 -11.14
N ALA A 78 -5.30 16.18 -10.70
CA ALA A 78 -5.38 15.63 -9.35
C ALA A 78 -4.19 14.70 -9.02
N VAL A 79 -3.77 13.86 -9.97
CA VAL A 79 -2.65 12.92 -9.77
C VAL A 79 -1.30 13.63 -9.54
N PRO A 80 -0.82 14.53 -10.43
CA PRO A 80 0.42 15.25 -10.19
C PRO A 80 0.35 16.17 -8.97
N LEU A 81 -0.81 16.77 -8.67
CA LEU A 81 -1.00 17.58 -7.46
C LEU A 81 -0.85 16.74 -6.19
N TYR A 82 -1.45 15.54 -6.15
CA TYR A 82 -1.29 14.60 -5.04
C TYR A 82 0.17 14.16 -4.89
N ARG A 83 0.85 13.86 -5.99
CA ARG A 83 2.28 13.50 -5.96
C ARG A 83 3.13 14.64 -5.41
N ARG A 84 2.89 15.89 -5.81
CA ARG A 84 3.58 17.08 -5.27
C ARG A 84 3.31 17.27 -3.79
N PHE A 85 2.08 17.02 -3.34
CA PHE A 85 1.72 17.05 -1.92
C PHE A 85 2.45 15.97 -1.12
N CYS A 86 2.40 14.70 -1.55
CA CYS A 86 3.14 13.59 -0.91
C CYS A 86 4.65 13.87 -0.86
N GLN A 87 5.20 14.43 -1.94
CA GLN A 87 6.61 14.85 -2.01
C GLN A 87 6.93 16.12 -1.22
N ALA A 88 5.98 16.87 -0.68
CA ALA A 88 6.25 18.03 0.17
C ALA A 88 6.10 17.66 1.66
N THR A 89 5.11 16.82 1.97
CA THR A 89 4.78 16.42 3.35
C THR A 89 5.47 15.12 3.79
N GLY A 90 5.92 14.29 2.85
CA GLY A 90 6.49 12.97 3.14
C GLY A 90 5.44 11.92 3.51
N TYR A 91 4.16 12.15 3.18
CA TYR A 91 3.08 11.21 3.45
C TYR A 91 3.31 9.90 2.66
N GLY A 92 3.30 8.75 3.35
CA GLY A 92 3.51 7.43 2.75
C GLY A 92 4.94 6.87 2.79
N GLY A 93 5.82 7.39 3.66
CA GLY A 93 7.18 6.84 3.84
C GLY A 93 8.16 7.18 2.72
N THR A 94 7.75 8.07 1.79
CA THR A 94 8.67 8.57 0.77
C THR A 94 9.67 9.52 1.42
N VAL A 95 10.92 9.06 1.54
CA VAL A 95 12.02 9.92 1.99
C VAL A 95 12.07 11.15 1.09
N GLN A 96 12.06 12.33 1.72
CA GLN A 96 12.23 13.61 1.05
C GLN A 96 13.64 13.65 0.44
N ARG A 97 13.81 13.09 -0.76
CA ARG A 97 14.97 13.32 -1.64
C ARG A 97 14.90 14.73 -2.25
N ARG A 98 14.37 15.69 -1.49
CA ARG A 98 14.51 17.09 -1.81
C ARG A 98 15.94 17.45 -1.46
N GLU A 99 16.68 17.60 -2.56
CA GLU A 99 18.06 18.05 -2.67
C GLU A 99 19.09 17.00 -2.32
N SER A 100 20.16 16.99 -3.13
CA SER A 100 21.36 16.19 -2.88
C SER A 100 21.77 16.35 -1.42
N VAL A 101 22.24 15.26 -0.81
CA VAL A 101 22.81 15.27 0.54
C VAL A 101 23.78 16.47 0.70
N GLU A 102 24.51 16.80 -0.38
CA GLU A 102 25.35 17.99 -0.56
C GLU A 102 24.69 19.36 -0.28
N GLU A 103 23.49 19.63 -0.80
CA GLU A 103 22.85 20.95 -0.68
C GLU A 103 22.26 21.15 0.73
N LYS A 104 21.79 20.07 1.37
CA LYS A 104 21.44 20.10 2.79
C LYS A 104 22.67 20.24 3.68
N ILE A 105 23.76 19.50 3.44
CA ILE A 105 24.99 19.65 4.22
C ILE A 105 25.53 21.07 4.11
N SER A 106 25.55 21.66 2.91
CA SER A 106 26.04 23.03 2.71
C SER A 106 25.10 24.12 3.25
N ARG A 107 23.77 23.93 3.23
CA ARG A 107 22.82 24.84 3.90
C ARG A 107 22.84 24.73 5.42
N HIS A 108 22.98 23.52 5.97
CA HIS A 108 23.11 23.28 7.41
C HIS A 108 24.53 23.58 7.94
N ALA A 109 25.54 23.68 7.08
CA ALA A 109 26.84 24.24 7.42
C ALA A 109 26.82 25.78 7.50
N ARG A 110 25.93 26.45 6.75
CA ARG A 110 25.76 27.92 6.77
C ARG A 110 24.85 28.42 7.89
N VAL A 111 23.81 27.66 8.21
CA VAL A 111 22.96 27.91 9.38
C VAL A 111 23.53 27.06 10.50
N GLY A 112 24.29 27.64 11.45
CA GLY A 112 25.07 26.99 12.52
C GLY A 112 24.34 25.90 13.31
N THR A 113 24.01 24.80 12.62
CA THR A 113 23.32 23.63 13.11
C THR A 113 24.42 22.71 13.50
N THR A 114 24.65 22.62 14.80
CA THR A 114 25.71 21.83 15.39
C THR A 114 25.75 20.44 14.72
N PRO A 115 26.84 20.06 14.04
CA PRO A 115 26.99 18.74 13.40
C PRO A 115 27.08 17.59 14.41
N SER A 116 26.79 17.86 15.69
CA SER A 116 27.01 16.94 16.81
C SER A 116 25.78 16.13 17.19
N ARG A 117 24.63 16.30 16.52
CA ARG A 117 23.46 15.46 16.75
C ARG A 117 23.80 14.03 16.32
N GLU A 118 24.04 13.15 17.29
CA GLU A 118 24.13 11.71 17.05
C GLU A 118 22.75 11.18 16.65
N ILE A 119 22.67 10.51 15.50
CA ILE A 119 21.45 9.87 15.03
C ILE A 119 21.57 8.38 15.33
N VAL A 120 20.60 7.86 16.07
CA VAL A 120 20.48 6.44 16.34
C VAL A 120 19.59 5.82 15.26
N ILE A 121 20.16 4.90 14.48
CA ILE A 121 19.43 4.12 13.48
C ILE A 121 19.16 2.75 14.08
N GLN A 122 17.87 2.39 14.19
CA GLN A 122 17.45 1.06 14.59
C GLN A 122 17.10 0.22 13.38
N PHE A 123 17.65 -0.97 13.29
CA PHE A 123 17.41 -1.92 12.22
C PHE A 123 16.40 -2.97 12.65
N ASN A 124 15.28 -3.03 11.94
CA ASN A 124 14.26 -4.06 12.13
C ASN A 124 14.26 -5.05 10.95
N ALA A 125 13.92 -6.30 11.23
CA ALA A 125 13.85 -7.38 10.26
C ALA A 125 12.62 -8.23 10.54
N ASP A 126 11.62 -8.11 9.68
CA ASP A 126 10.40 -8.88 9.74
C ASP A 126 10.31 -9.82 8.52
N VAL A 127 9.75 -11.00 8.74
CA VAL A 127 9.44 -11.98 7.69
C VAL A 127 7.94 -12.16 7.59
N ALA A 128 7.44 -12.50 6.39
CA ALA A 128 6.01 -12.74 6.20
C ALA A 128 5.54 -13.99 6.97
N ASP A 129 4.29 -13.96 7.43
CA ASP A 129 3.67 -15.09 8.13
C ASP A 129 3.69 -16.35 7.26
N GLY A 130 4.29 -17.43 7.79
CA GLY A 130 4.42 -18.71 7.10
C GLY A 130 5.67 -18.86 6.22
N MET A 131 6.53 -17.84 6.09
CA MET A 131 7.83 -17.99 5.44
C MET A 131 8.86 -18.54 6.45
N PRO A 132 9.40 -19.75 6.26
CA PRO A 132 10.32 -20.40 7.21
C PRO A 132 11.75 -19.87 7.08
N TRP A 133 11.91 -18.55 6.95
CA TRP A 133 13.21 -17.88 6.90
C TRP A 133 13.52 -17.23 8.24
N LYS A 134 14.77 -17.35 8.66
CA LYS A 134 15.31 -16.61 9.80
C LYS A 134 16.11 -15.43 9.25
N PHE A 135 15.50 -14.25 9.30
CA PHE A 135 16.12 -13.00 8.87
C PHE A 135 16.36 -12.10 10.08
N ILE A 136 17.63 -11.82 10.40
CA ILE A 136 18.02 -11.10 11.61
C ILE A 136 19.08 -10.06 11.28
N PRO A 137 18.98 -8.82 11.81
CA PRO A 137 20.05 -7.84 11.68
C PRO A 137 21.23 -8.26 12.56
N THR A 138 22.44 -8.19 12.01
CA THR A 138 23.67 -8.47 12.76
C THR A 138 23.90 -7.42 13.85
N GLN A 139 23.46 -6.18 13.58
CA GLN A 139 23.54 -5.04 14.49
C GLN A 139 22.16 -4.40 14.56
N ARG A 140 21.56 -4.33 15.76
CA ARG A 140 20.21 -3.76 15.95
C ARG A 140 20.20 -2.24 15.99
N GLU A 141 21.31 -1.64 16.41
CA GLU A 141 21.44 -0.20 16.58
C GLU A 141 22.81 0.24 16.07
N VAL A 142 22.83 1.32 15.29
CA VAL A 142 24.07 1.99 14.88
C VAL A 142 23.90 3.49 15.10
N LYS A 143 24.92 4.10 15.70
CA LYS A 143 24.99 5.54 15.96
C LYS A 143 25.85 6.18 14.90
N VAL A 144 25.29 7.17 14.20
CA VAL A 144 25.98 7.87 13.10
C VAL A 144 25.84 9.37 13.26
N LYS A 145 26.83 10.11 12.77
CA LYS A 145 26.71 11.55 12.60
C LYS A 145 26.14 11.90 11.22
N PRO A 146 25.39 13.00 11.07
CA PRO A 146 24.95 13.48 9.77
C PRO A 146 26.14 13.65 8.81
N GLY A 147 26.08 13.02 7.64
CA GLY A 147 27.17 13.01 6.64
C GLY A 147 28.08 11.77 6.71
N GLU A 148 27.95 10.95 7.74
CA GLU A 148 28.65 9.67 7.85
C GLU A 148 27.90 8.56 7.10
N SER A 149 28.64 7.72 6.37
CA SER A 149 28.08 6.53 5.71
C SER A 149 28.33 5.30 6.56
N ALA A 150 27.26 4.62 6.97
CA ALA A 150 27.33 3.37 7.74
C ALA A 150 26.78 2.19 6.94
N LEU A 151 27.42 1.02 7.10
CA LEU A 151 26.99 -0.23 6.49
C LEU A 151 26.14 -1.04 7.48
N ALA A 152 25.06 -1.67 6.99
CA ALA A 152 24.20 -2.54 7.77
C ALA A 152 24.31 -3.98 7.26
N PHE A 153 24.57 -4.92 8.17
CA PHE A 153 24.72 -6.35 7.84
C PHE A 153 23.53 -7.16 8.33
N TYR A 154 23.01 -8.05 7.49
CA TYR A 154 21.90 -8.95 7.81
C TYR A 154 22.29 -10.40 7.55
N THR A 155 21.76 -11.30 8.38
CA THR A 155 21.88 -12.74 8.18
C THR A 155 20.53 -13.31 7.78
N ALA A 156 20.50 -14.08 6.69
CA ALA A 156 19.32 -14.75 6.17
C ALA A 156 19.59 -16.27 6.08
N GLU A 157 18.77 -17.06 6.78
CA GLU A 157 18.87 -18.52 6.79
C GLU A 157 17.53 -19.14 6.38
N ASN A 158 17.54 -19.98 5.36
CA ASN A 158 16.37 -20.73 4.95
C ASN A 158 16.25 -22.01 5.80
N ARG A 159 15.17 -22.14 6.59
CA ARG A 159 14.91 -23.30 7.45
C ARG A 159 13.96 -24.34 6.81
N SER A 160 13.58 -24.18 5.55
CA SER A 160 12.80 -25.19 4.82
C SER A 160 13.66 -26.23 4.12
N SER A 161 13.05 -27.36 3.80
CA SER A 161 13.63 -28.43 2.97
C SER A 161 13.60 -28.13 1.46
N ALA A 162 12.85 -27.11 1.03
CA ALA A 162 12.75 -26.67 -0.36
C ALA A 162 13.40 -25.30 -0.58
N PRO A 163 13.90 -25.01 -1.80
CA PRO A 163 14.33 -23.67 -2.16
C PRO A 163 13.11 -22.72 -2.20
N ILE A 164 13.26 -21.55 -1.59
CA ILE A 164 12.25 -20.49 -1.55
C ILE A 164 12.87 -19.25 -2.17
N THR A 165 12.10 -18.51 -2.96
CA THR A 165 12.49 -17.19 -3.48
C THR A 165 11.67 -16.13 -2.79
N GLY A 166 12.33 -15.12 -2.20
CA GLY A 166 11.70 -13.99 -1.54
C GLY A 166 12.27 -12.67 -2.03
N VAL A 167 11.47 -11.61 -1.98
CA VAL A 167 11.89 -10.24 -2.28
C VAL A 167 11.86 -9.44 -0.99
N SER A 168 13.01 -8.84 -0.63
CA SER A 168 13.10 -7.95 0.53
C SER A 168 12.84 -6.51 0.10
N THR A 169 11.87 -5.85 0.74
CA THR A 169 11.60 -4.41 0.57
C THR A 169 11.97 -3.69 1.86
N TYR A 170 12.59 -2.50 1.74
CA TYR A 170 12.97 -1.68 2.90
C TYR A 170 12.08 -0.45 3.03
N ASN A 171 11.85 -0.01 4.26
CA ASN A 171 11.20 1.25 4.57
C ASN A 171 12.02 2.00 5.63
N VAL A 172 12.01 3.34 5.57
CA VAL A 172 12.68 4.20 6.54
C VAL A 172 11.63 5.10 7.17
N ALA A 173 11.38 4.91 8.46
CA ALA A 173 10.43 5.71 9.22
C ALA A 173 11.17 6.47 10.32
N PRO A 174 11.21 7.82 10.28
CA PRO A 174 11.70 8.58 11.42
C PRO A 174 10.74 8.43 12.59
N MET A 175 11.27 8.21 13.79
CA MET A 175 10.44 8.25 15.00
C MET A 175 9.87 9.65 15.18
N LYS A 176 8.55 9.72 15.35
CA LYS A 176 7.87 10.96 15.70
C LYS A 176 8.14 11.21 17.19
N VAL A 177 8.92 12.25 17.47
CA VAL A 177 9.05 12.84 18.80
C VAL A 177 7.92 13.85 19.04
#